data_AF-A0A7U7F076-F1
#
_entry.id   AF-A0A7U7F076-F1
#
_cell.length_a   1.000
_cell.length_b   1.000
_cell.length_c   1.000
_cell.angle_alpha   90.00
_cell.angle_beta   90.00
_cell.angle_gamma   90.00
#
_symmetry.space_group_name_H-M   'P 1'
#
loop_
_entity.id
_entity.type
_entity.pdbx_description
1 polymer ?
#
loop_
_entity_poly.entity_id
_entity_poly.type
_entity_poly.pdbx_seq_one_letter_code
_entity_poly.pdbx_strand_id
1 'polypeptide(L)'
;MLVKLAELRTHPEVQALDIKLFPGQEIRITDSILKGLDNGSIQGINRSKYLLIEFPTGEVPHYTKQLFFEIQSRGYIPIIAHPERNRSIAKNPEILYELVANGALSQLTSSSLVGGFGKNIQKLSLQFIECNLAHFVASDAHSCDQRPFLMQELFHNHKLKKYSNDIEALLRNASSVINDNFVYLDRPTKPGKVKSFLKWF
;
A
#
# COMPACT_ATOMS: atom_id res chain seq x y z
N MET A 1 -2.45 -21.17 -2.69
CA MET A 1 -1.78 -20.27 -1.72
C MET A 1 -1.26 -21.01 -0.50
N LEU A 2 -2.14 -21.64 0.31
CA LEU A 2 -1.72 -22.24 1.60
C LEU A 2 -0.71 -23.38 1.46
N VAL A 3 -0.83 -24.20 0.40
CA VAL A 3 0.14 -25.27 0.10
C VAL A 3 1.54 -24.69 -0.12
N LYS A 4 1.69 -23.70 -1.01
CA LYS A 4 2.98 -23.04 -1.28
C LYS A 4 3.56 -22.36 -0.04
N LEU A 5 2.72 -21.74 0.79
CA LEU A 5 3.17 -21.14 2.05
C LEU A 5 3.68 -22.19 3.04
N ALA A 6 3.01 -23.35 3.13
CA ALA A 6 3.46 -24.45 3.96
C ALA A 6 4.83 -24.97 3.48
N GLU A 7 4.99 -25.17 2.17
CA GLU A 7 6.28 -25.53 1.57
C GLU A 7 7.39 -24.53 1.94
N LEU A 8 7.12 -23.21 1.79
CA LEU A 8 8.10 -22.17 2.12
C LEU A 8 8.49 -22.17 3.60
N ARG A 9 7.53 -22.33 4.52
CA ARG A 9 7.80 -22.38 5.97
C ARG A 9 8.62 -23.61 6.37
N THR A 10 8.57 -24.69 5.60
CA THR A 10 9.37 -25.89 5.81
C THR A 10 10.73 -25.84 5.12
N HIS A 11 11.01 -24.82 4.31
CA HIS A 11 12.28 -24.70 3.60
C HIS A 11 13.42 -24.39 4.60
N PRO A 12 14.53 -25.15 4.61
CA PRO A 12 15.60 -24.98 5.61
C PRO A 12 16.17 -23.57 5.67
N GLU A 13 16.38 -22.92 4.51
CA GLU A 13 16.89 -21.54 4.46
C GLU A 13 15.91 -20.54 5.07
N VAL A 14 14.60 -20.74 4.90
CA VAL A 14 13.58 -19.86 5.48
C VAL A 14 13.53 -20.04 7.00
N GLN A 15 13.66 -21.27 7.48
CA GLN A 15 13.72 -21.55 8.93
C GLN A 15 14.97 -20.94 9.58
N ALA A 16 16.10 -20.91 8.87
CA ALA A 16 17.34 -20.31 9.36
C ALA A 16 17.26 -18.78 9.50
N LEU A 17 16.31 -18.11 8.84
CA LEU A 17 16.13 -16.65 8.90
C LEU A 17 15.30 -16.16 10.09
N ASP A 18 14.69 -17.06 10.86
CA ASP A 18 13.79 -16.72 11.99
C ASP A 18 12.69 -15.68 11.62
N ILE A 19 12.14 -15.81 10.40
CA ILE A 19 11.06 -14.95 9.91
C ILE A 19 9.69 -15.63 10.01
N LYS A 20 8.67 -14.83 10.30
CA LYS A 20 7.27 -15.26 10.25
C LYS A 20 6.65 -14.90 8.91
N LEU A 21 6.22 -15.92 8.16
CA LEU A 21 5.50 -15.76 6.90
C LEU A 21 4.00 -15.87 7.14
N PHE A 22 3.21 -14.98 6.54
CA PHE A 22 1.73 -15.00 6.60
C PHE A 22 1.14 -15.07 5.18
N PRO A 23 -0.04 -15.70 4.99
CA PRO A 23 -0.69 -15.71 3.67
C PRO A 23 -1.27 -14.33 3.35
N GLY A 24 -1.34 -13.98 2.07
CA GLY A 24 -1.96 -12.73 1.61
C GLY A 24 -2.00 -12.66 0.09
N GLN A 25 -2.82 -11.77 -0.44
CA GLN A 25 -3.00 -11.53 -1.88
C GLN A 25 -2.82 -10.05 -2.18
N GLU A 26 -2.09 -9.73 -3.24
CA GLU A 26 -2.27 -8.47 -3.95
C GLU A 26 -3.34 -8.70 -5.02
N ILE A 27 -4.49 -8.07 -4.84
CA ILE A 27 -5.69 -8.32 -5.62
C ILE A 27 -5.84 -7.20 -6.63
N ARG A 28 -5.63 -7.50 -7.92
CA ARG A 28 -5.94 -6.54 -8.97
C ARG A 28 -7.43 -6.21 -8.93
N ILE A 29 -7.77 -4.92 -8.95
CA ILE A 29 -9.17 -4.48 -8.92
C ILE A 29 -9.95 -5.00 -10.13
N THR A 30 -11.08 -5.65 -9.84
CA THR A 30 -12.07 -6.11 -10.83
C THR A 30 -13.47 -6.07 -10.19
N ASP A 31 -14.50 -6.16 -11.02
CA ASP A 31 -15.89 -6.36 -10.58
C ASP A 31 -16.12 -7.72 -9.93
N SER A 32 -15.22 -8.68 -10.13
CA SER A 32 -15.30 -10.03 -9.56
C SER A 32 -14.81 -10.13 -8.12
N ILE A 33 -14.25 -9.06 -7.52
CA ILE A 33 -13.74 -9.11 -6.14
C ILE A 33 -14.81 -9.58 -5.17
N LEU A 34 -16.04 -9.07 -5.29
CA LEU A 34 -17.14 -9.41 -4.40
C LEU A 34 -17.49 -10.90 -4.47
N LYS A 35 -17.60 -11.44 -5.69
CA LYS A 35 -17.81 -12.89 -5.89
C LYS A 35 -16.67 -13.71 -5.30
N GLY A 36 -15.44 -13.22 -5.41
CA GLY A 36 -14.25 -13.86 -4.85
C GLY A 36 -14.23 -13.86 -3.31
N LEU A 37 -14.76 -12.82 -2.67
CA LEU A 37 -14.98 -12.78 -1.22
C LEU A 37 -16.07 -13.78 -0.83
N ASP A 38 -17.21 -13.75 -1.52
CA ASP A 38 -18.37 -14.61 -1.21
C ASP A 38 -18.03 -16.11 -1.32
N ASN A 39 -17.17 -16.49 -2.27
CA ASN A 39 -16.75 -17.88 -2.46
C ASN A 39 -15.41 -18.26 -1.78
N GLY A 40 -14.78 -17.31 -1.07
CA GLY A 40 -13.55 -17.52 -0.32
C GLY A 40 -12.25 -17.63 -1.15
N SER A 41 -12.30 -17.41 -2.46
CA SER A 41 -11.10 -17.37 -3.33
C SER A 41 -10.25 -16.10 -3.13
N ILE A 42 -10.87 -15.02 -2.64
CA ILE A 42 -10.21 -13.80 -2.18
C ILE A 42 -10.32 -13.74 -0.66
N GLN A 43 -9.18 -13.50 0.00
CA GLN A 43 -9.09 -13.34 1.44
C GLN A 43 -8.18 -12.16 1.77
N GLY A 44 -8.45 -11.50 2.90
CA GLY A 44 -7.56 -10.47 3.40
C GLY A 44 -6.20 -11.00 3.83
N ILE A 45 -5.27 -10.08 4.02
CA ILE A 45 -3.92 -10.39 4.50
C ILE A 45 -4.03 -11.12 5.82
N ASN A 46 -3.41 -12.29 5.93
CA ASN A 46 -3.49 -13.18 7.08
C ASN A 46 -4.94 -13.51 7.52
N ARG A 47 -5.89 -13.59 6.58
CA ARG A 47 -7.32 -13.77 6.85
C ARG A 47 -7.95 -12.66 7.70
N SER A 48 -7.30 -11.50 7.78
CA SER A 48 -7.87 -10.31 8.39
C SER A 48 -8.93 -9.68 7.48
N LYS A 49 -9.58 -8.63 7.97
CA LYS A 49 -10.49 -7.78 7.20
C LYS A 49 -9.79 -6.91 6.15
N TYR A 50 -8.46 -6.89 6.09
CA TYR A 50 -7.73 -5.98 5.21
C TYR A 50 -7.42 -6.59 3.83
N LEU A 51 -7.93 -5.98 2.76
CA LEU A 51 -7.72 -6.42 1.38
C LEU A 51 -6.71 -5.51 0.68
N LEU A 52 -5.57 -6.05 0.23
CA LEU A 52 -4.61 -5.29 -0.56
C LEU A 52 -5.05 -5.27 -2.03
N ILE A 53 -5.43 -4.10 -2.52
CA ILE A 53 -6.03 -3.90 -3.85
C ILE A 53 -5.09 -3.08 -4.73
N GLU A 54 -4.73 -3.63 -5.89
CA GLU A 54 -3.90 -2.98 -6.90
C GLU A 54 -4.78 -2.37 -8.01
N PHE A 55 -4.55 -1.09 -8.32
CA PHE A 55 -5.14 -0.43 -9.49
C PHE A 55 -4.32 -0.65 -10.76
N PRO A 56 -4.94 -0.62 -11.96
CA PRO A 56 -4.20 -0.50 -13.21
C PRO A 56 -3.26 0.71 -13.17
N THR A 57 -2.04 0.59 -13.70
CA THR A 57 -1.03 1.66 -13.60
C THR A 57 -1.50 3.00 -14.19
N GLY A 58 -2.35 2.97 -15.23
CA GLY A 58 -2.81 4.17 -15.93
C GLY A 58 -3.97 4.91 -15.27
N GLU A 59 -4.83 4.21 -14.54
CA GLU A 59 -6.13 4.73 -14.16
C GLU A 59 -6.65 4.17 -12.84
N VAL A 60 -7.62 4.88 -12.26
CA VAL A 60 -8.45 4.37 -11.18
C VAL A 60 -9.81 4.05 -11.80
N PRO A 61 -10.28 2.79 -11.77
CA PRO A 61 -11.55 2.44 -12.40
C PRO A 61 -12.71 3.27 -11.85
N HIS A 62 -13.64 3.67 -12.73
CA HIS A 62 -14.78 4.53 -12.35
C HIS A 62 -15.68 3.90 -11.28
N TYR A 63 -15.77 2.57 -11.24
CA TYR A 63 -16.56 1.82 -10.27
C TYR A 63 -15.86 1.67 -8.89
N THR A 64 -14.64 2.18 -8.71
CA THR A 64 -13.84 1.97 -7.49
C THR A 64 -14.56 2.42 -6.22
N LYS A 65 -15.21 3.60 -6.25
CA LYS A 65 -15.92 4.14 -5.06
C LYS A 65 -17.07 3.23 -4.62
N GLN A 66 -17.88 2.77 -5.57
CA GLN A 66 -18.99 1.86 -5.30
C GLN A 66 -18.47 0.51 -4.79
N LEU A 67 -17.47 -0.06 -5.47
CA LEU A 67 -16.86 -1.32 -5.05
C LEU A 67 -16.29 -1.23 -3.63
N PHE A 68 -15.58 -0.14 -3.30
CA PHE A 68 -15.02 0.05 -1.97
C PHE A 68 -16.09 0.22 -0.90
N PHE A 69 -17.21 0.88 -1.21
CA PHE A 69 -18.36 0.93 -0.31
C PHE A 69 -18.94 -0.47 -0.06
N GLU A 70 -19.09 -1.27 -1.11
CA GLU A 70 -19.60 -2.64 -1.02
C GLU A 70 -18.65 -3.62 -0.31
N ILE A 71 -17.33 -3.40 -0.43
CA ILE A 71 -16.33 -4.14 0.35
C ILE A 71 -16.46 -3.78 1.83
N GLN A 72 -16.58 -2.49 2.14
CA GLN A 72 -16.71 -1.99 3.51
C GLN A 72 -18.01 -2.41 4.19
N SER A 73 -19.12 -2.45 3.47
CA SER A 73 -20.41 -2.93 4.02
C SER A 73 -20.38 -4.41 4.40
N ARG A 74 -19.46 -5.20 3.81
CA ARG A 74 -19.18 -6.59 4.18
C ARG A 74 -18.17 -6.73 5.33
N GLY A 75 -17.72 -5.61 5.92
CA GLY A 75 -16.79 -5.58 7.05
C GLY A 75 -15.31 -5.61 6.67
N TYR A 76 -14.97 -5.57 5.38
CA TYR A 76 -13.58 -5.52 4.90
C TYR A 76 -13.07 -4.08 4.76
N ILE A 77 -11.75 -3.88 4.81
CA ILE A 77 -11.10 -2.58 4.65
C ILE A 77 -10.15 -2.66 3.45
N PRO A 78 -10.40 -1.90 2.36
CA PRO A 78 -9.50 -1.87 1.23
C PRO A 78 -8.22 -1.10 1.56
N ILE A 79 -7.06 -1.70 1.29
CA ILE A 79 -5.75 -1.07 1.30
C ILE A 79 -5.31 -0.90 -0.16
N ILE A 80 -5.18 0.34 -0.62
CA ILE A 80 -4.71 0.65 -1.97
C ILE A 80 -3.20 0.40 -2.02
N ALA A 81 -2.78 -0.55 -2.85
CA ALA A 81 -1.37 -0.85 -3.09
C ALA A 81 -0.72 0.29 -3.89
N HIS A 82 0.42 0.77 -3.40
CA HIS A 82 1.34 1.69 -4.08
C HIS A 82 0.67 2.82 -4.90
N PRO A 83 -0.24 3.60 -4.29
CA PRO A 83 -1.01 4.63 -5.00
C PRO A 83 -0.13 5.70 -5.65
N GLU A 84 1.09 5.90 -5.15
CA GLU A 84 2.07 6.84 -5.70
C GLU A 84 2.54 6.48 -7.12
N ARG A 85 2.37 5.21 -7.53
CA ARG A 85 2.76 4.69 -8.84
C ARG A 85 1.61 4.74 -9.85
N ASN A 86 0.38 4.99 -9.42
CA ASN A 86 -0.77 5.14 -10.31
C ASN A 86 -0.76 6.51 -10.99
N ARG A 87 -0.82 6.55 -12.33
CA ARG A 87 -0.71 7.79 -13.12
C ARG A 87 -1.88 8.75 -12.88
N SER A 88 -3.08 8.25 -12.66
CA SER A 88 -4.26 9.08 -12.41
C SER A 88 -4.20 9.73 -11.03
N ILE A 89 -3.80 8.98 -10.00
CA ILE A 89 -3.54 9.51 -8.65
C ILE A 89 -2.36 10.48 -8.67
N ALA A 90 -1.27 10.18 -9.38
CA ALA A 90 -0.14 11.09 -9.49
C ALA A 90 -0.49 12.42 -10.18
N LYS A 91 -1.38 12.38 -11.17
CA LYS A 91 -1.90 13.57 -11.86
C LYS A 91 -2.90 14.34 -10.98
N ASN A 92 -3.74 13.63 -10.24
CA ASN A 92 -4.74 14.22 -9.34
C ASN A 92 -4.73 13.51 -7.97
N PRO A 93 -3.86 13.94 -7.04
CA PRO A 93 -3.76 13.37 -5.69
C PRO A 93 -5.06 13.40 -4.87
N GLU A 94 -6.01 14.27 -5.24
CA GLU A 94 -7.33 14.34 -4.62
C GLU A 94 -8.11 13.02 -4.75
N ILE A 95 -7.84 12.22 -5.78
CA ILE A 95 -8.45 10.89 -5.94
C ILE A 95 -8.13 10.00 -4.73
N LEU A 96 -6.87 9.98 -4.29
CA LEU A 96 -6.49 9.19 -3.11
C LEU A 96 -7.12 9.76 -1.84
N TYR A 97 -7.12 11.10 -1.70
CA TYR A 97 -7.77 11.76 -0.57
C TYR A 97 -9.25 11.36 -0.45
N GLU A 98 -10.02 11.38 -1.54
CA GLU A 98 -11.42 10.99 -1.52
C GLU A 98 -11.61 9.53 -1.11
N LEU A 99 -10.79 8.61 -1.62
CA LEU A 99 -10.87 7.19 -1.25
C LEU A 99 -10.55 6.98 0.23
N VAL A 100 -9.50 7.64 0.74
CA VAL A 100 -9.09 7.55 2.14
C VAL A 100 -10.10 8.20 3.07
N ALA A 101 -10.65 9.36 2.70
CA ALA A 101 -11.71 10.02 3.45
C ALA A 101 -12.99 9.18 3.55
N ASN A 102 -13.19 8.22 2.63
CA ASN A 102 -14.29 7.24 2.64
C ASN A 102 -13.87 5.86 3.19
N GLY A 103 -12.83 5.80 4.03
CA GLY A 103 -12.49 4.61 4.82
C GLY A 103 -11.49 3.64 4.17
N ALA A 104 -10.99 3.94 2.96
CA ALA A 104 -9.89 3.17 2.40
C ALA A 104 -8.56 3.51 3.08
N LEU A 105 -7.64 2.56 3.09
CA LEU A 105 -6.26 2.75 3.50
C LEU A 105 -5.33 2.70 2.29
N SER A 106 -4.04 2.95 2.49
CA SER A 106 -3.06 2.90 1.42
C SER A 106 -1.66 2.54 1.92
N GLN A 107 -0.88 1.89 1.06
CA GLN A 107 0.46 1.41 1.36
C GLN A 107 1.47 1.97 0.35
N LEU A 108 2.46 2.73 0.82
CA LEU A 108 3.56 3.25 0.00
C LEU A 108 4.69 2.25 -0.12
N THR A 109 5.37 2.22 -1.26
CA THR A 109 6.59 1.40 -1.40
C THR A 109 7.82 2.09 -0.84
N SER A 110 8.71 1.33 -0.18
CA SER A 110 9.97 1.89 0.32
C SER A 110 10.84 2.44 -0.81
N SER A 111 10.87 1.75 -1.95
CA SER A 111 11.53 2.19 -3.19
C SER A 111 11.06 3.57 -3.66
N SER A 112 9.76 3.89 -3.56
CA SER A 112 9.26 5.23 -3.88
C SER A 112 9.78 6.30 -2.91
N LEU A 113 9.79 6.00 -1.61
CA LEU A 113 10.25 6.94 -0.57
C LEU A 113 11.74 7.24 -0.68
N VAL A 114 12.57 6.25 -0.99
CA VAL A 114 14.02 6.46 -1.14
C VAL A 114 14.40 7.06 -2.50
N GLY A 115 13.46 7.11 -3.45
CA GLY A 115 13.61 7.75 -4.75
C GLY A 115 13.96 6.84 -5.92
N GLY A 116 13.82 5.52 -5.77
CA GLY A 116 14.10 4.52 -6.80
C GLY A 116 13.24 4.64 -8.07
N PHE A 117 12.05 5.24 -7.96
CA PHE A 117 11.17 5.52 -9.11
C PHE A 117 11.23 6.99 -9.57
N GLY A 118 12.23 7.75 -9.11
CA GLY A 118 12.46 9.13 -9.50
C GLY A 118 11.84 10.17 -8.55
N LYS A 119 12.32 11.42 -8.69
CA LYS A 119 12.05 12.52 -7.75
C LYS A 119 10.57 12.90 -7.64
N ASN A 120 9.80 12.75 -8.72
CA ASN A 120 8.38 13.10 -8.74
C ASN A 120 7.56 12.13 -7.88
N ILE A 121 7.80 10.82 -8.01
CA ILE A 121 7.14 9.79 -7.21
C ILE A 121 7.58 9.91 -5.75
N GLN A 122 8.87 10.17 -5.49
CA GLN A 122 9.35 10.45 -4.13
C GLN A 122 8.61 11.61 -3.49
N LYS A 123 8.51 12.75 -4.17
CA LYS A 123 7.80 13.93 -3.68
C LYS A 123 6.33 13.65 -3.40
N LEU A 124 5.65 12.92 -4.28
CA LEU A 124 4.26 12.53 -4.10
C LEU A 124 4.09 11.59 -2.90
N SER A 125 4.98 10.62 -2.73
CA SER A 125 4.97 9.70 -1.58
C SER A 125 5.10 10.46 -0.25
N LEU A 126 6.00 11.43 -0.20
CA LEU A 126 6.18 12.29 0.96
C LEU A 126 4.96 13.17 1.21
N GLN A 127 4.33 13.70 0.15
CA GLN A 127 3.08 14.44 0.27
C GLN A 127 1.94 13.57 0.84
N PHE A 128 1.88 12.29 0.50
CA PHE A 128 0.90 11.36 1.07
C PHE A 128 1.13 11.11 2.56
N ILE A 129 2.38 11.13 3.04
CA ILE A 129 2.67 11.12 4.47
C ILE A 129 2.19 12.42 5.12
N GLU A 130 2.59 13.58 4.58
CA GLU A 130 2.23 14.91 5.12
C GLU A 130 0.71 15.15 5.18
N CYS A 131 -0.04 14.53 4.28
CA CYS A 131 -1.49 14.68 4.18
C CYS A 131 -2.29 13.57 4.90
N ASN A 132 -1.63 12.68 5.66
CA ASN A 132 -2.26 11.52 6.31
C ASN A 132 -3.02 10.63 5.31
N LEU A 133 -2.47 10.44 4.11
CA LEU A 133 -3.04 9.58 3.06
C LEU A 133 -2.34 8.22 2.97
N ALA A 134 -1.14 8.10 3.54
CA ALA A 134 -0.38 6.87 3.67
C ALA A 134 -0.63 6.24 5.04
N HIS A 135 -0.78 4.91 5.08
CA HIS A 135 -1.08 4.17 6.31
C HIS A 135 -0.08 3.06 6.60
N PHE A 136 0.63 2.62 5.56
CA PHE A 136 1.66 1.58 5.64
C PHE A 136 2.84 1.90 4.72
N VAL A 137 4.00 1.34 5.05
CA VAL A 137 5.14 1.23 4.13
C VAL A 137 5.50 -0.24 4.00
N ALA A 138 5.70 -0.72 2.77
CA ALA A 138 6.16 -2.07 2.49
C ALA A 138 7.22 -2.07 1.37
N SER A 139 7.94 -3.17 1.22
CA SER A 139 9.03 -3.25 0.23
C SER A 139 8.52 -3.34 -1.21
N ASP A 140 7.43 -4.10 -1.42
CA ASP A 140 6.98 -4.50 -2.76
C ASP A 140 8.14 -5.17 -3.56
N ALA A 141 8.95 -5.94 -2.83
CA ALA A 141 10.14 -6.59 -3.34
C ALA A 141 9.80 -7.80 -4.21
N HIS A 142 10.51 -7.96 -5.32
CA HIS A 142 10.32 -9.07 -6.27
C HIS A 142 11.62 -9.80 -6.62
N SER A 143 12.79 -9.20 -6.35
CA SER A 143 14.10 -9.79 -6.60
C SER A 143 15.20 -9.07 -5.83
N CYS A 144 16.37 -9.69 -5.65
CA CYS A 144 17.50 -9.06 -4.96
C CYS A 144 18.13 -7.91 -5.74
N ASP A 145 18.00 -7.90 -7.08
CA ASP A 145 18.72 -6.94 -7.93
C ASP A 145 17.81 -5.81 -8.45
N GLN A 146 16.65 -6.17 -9.02
CA GLN A 146 15.80 -5.19 -9.72
C GLN A 146 14.79 -4.52 -8.78
N ARG A 147 14.24 -5.27 -7.81
CA ARG A 147 13.25 -4.78 -6.85
C ARG A 147 13.55 -5.31 -5.44
N PRO A 148 14.65 -4.83 -4.81
CA PRO A 148 15.12 -5.30 -3.51
C PRO A 148 14.31 -4.78 -2.33
N PHE A 149 14.61 -5.30 -1.14
CA PHE A 149 14.12 -4.77 0.12
C PHE A 149 14.91 -3.50 0.51
N LEU A 150 14.31 -2.32 0.32
CA LEU A 150 14.91 -1.03 0.68
C LEU A 150 14.39 -0.49 2.02
N MET A 151 14.07 -1.37 2.97
CA MET A 151 13.45 -0.98 4.24
C MET A 151 14.43 -0.24 5.17
N GLN A 152 15.69 -0.67 5.24
CA GLN A 152 16.70 0.00 6.07
C GLN A 152 17.09 1.37 5.51
N GLU A 153 17.06 1.53 4.18
CA GLU A 153 17.34 2.80 3.50
C GLU A 153 16.37 3.92 3.89
N LEU A 154 15.17 3.57 4.39
CA LEU A 154 14.22 4.55 4.92
C LEU A 154 14.81 5.37 6.08
N PHE A 155 15.70 4.78 6.87
CA PHE A 155 16.31 5.40 8.05
C PHE A 155 17.71 5.97 7.79
N HIS A 156 18.40 5.49 6.75
CA HIS A 156 19.72 6.01 6.37
C HIS A 156 19.65 7.17 5.37
N ASN A 157 18.53 7.32 4.64
CA ASN A 157 18.38 8.41 3.69
C ASN A 157 18.13 9.75 4.40
N HIS A 158 19.11 10.65 4.32
CA HIS A 158 19.05 11.99 4.94
C HIS A 158 17.80 12.81 4.57
N LYS A 159 17.21 12.59 3.37
CA LYS A 159 15.98 13.28 2.94
C LYS A 159 14.75 12.83 3.72
N LEU A 160 14.77 11.62 4.26
CA LEU A 160 13.68 11.02 5.02
C LEU A 160 13.78 11.27 6.53
N LYS A 161 14.91 11.82 7.01
CA LYS A 161 15.15 12.08 8.44
C LYS A 161 14.02 12.87 9.13
N LYS A 162 13.38 13.82 8.43
CA LYS A 162 12.28 14.59 9.01
C LYS A 162 10.95 13.81 9.12
N TYR A 163 10.83 12.68 8.43
CA TYR A 163 9.66 11.79 8.42
C TYR A 163 9.90 10.49 9.19
N SER A 164 11.03 10.33 9.89
CA SER A 164 11.37 9.05 10.54
C SER A 164 10.27 8.58 11.51
N ASN A 165 9.70 9.47 12.31
CA ASN A 165 8.63 9.14 13.24
C ASN A 165 7.35 8.68 12.51
N ASP A 166 7.00 9.34 11.40
CA ASP A 166 5.85 8.98 10.58
C ASP A 166 6.08 7.59 9.95
N ILE A 167 7.26 7.37 9.36
CA ILE A 167 7.64 6.08 8.76
C ILE A 167 7.59 4.96 9.81
N GLU A 168 8.10 5.18 11.02
CA GLU A 168 7.98 4.19 12.10
C GLU A 168 6.52 3.90 12.45
N ALA A 169 5.65 4.92 12.51
CA ALA A 169 4.23 4.72 12.75
C ALA A 169 3.58 3.88 11.63
N LEU A 170 3.88 4.18 10.36
CA LEU A 170 3.40 3.42 9.21
C LEU A 170 3.89 1.97 9.23
N LEU A 171 5.11 1.71 9.68
CA LEU A 171 5.64 0.35 9.85
C LEU A 171 4.95 -0.38 11.01
N ARG A 172 4.73 0.30 12.14
CA ARG A 172 4.02 -0.28 13.30
C ARG A 172 2.58 -0.69 12.96
N ASN A 173 1.90 0.09 12.12
CA ASN A 173 0.53 -0.20 11.67
C ASN A 173 0.40 -1.57 10.98
N ALA A 174 1.46 -2.09 10.35
CA ALA A 174 1.42 -3.40 9.70
C ALA A 174 1.07 -4.54 10.68
N SER A 175 1.45 -4.41 11.97
CA SER A 175 1.09 -5.38 13.00
C SER A 175 -0.43 -5.45 13.25
N SER A 176 -1.14 -4.33 13.10
CA SER A 176 -2.60 -4.30 13.23
C SER A 176 -3.28 -5.10 12.12
N VAL A 177 -2.73 -5.06 10.89
CA VAL A 177 -3.23 -5.86 9.77
C VAL A 177 -3.07 -7.34 10.03
N ILE A 178 -1.88 -7.77 10.48
CA ILE A 178 -1.61 -9.19 10.76
C ILE A 178 -2.50 -9.73 11.89
N ASN A 179 -2.80 -8.91 12.89
CA ASN A 179 -3.60 -9.30 14.06
C ASN A 179 -5.11 -8.96 13.93
N ASP A 180 -5.55 -8.47 12.76
CA ASP A 180 -6.93 -8.02 12.50
C ASP A 180 -7.46 -6.91 13.44
N ASN A 181 -6.54 -6.14 14.03
CA ASN A 181 -6.86 -5.00 14.88
C ASN A 181 -7.20 -3.77 14.02
N PHE A 182 -7.91 -2.79 14.60
CA PHE A 182 -8.11 -1.50 13.95
C PHE A 182 -6.79 -0.73 13.79
N VAL A 183 -6.63 -0.08 12.64
CA VAL A 183 -5.56 0.90 12.42
C VAL A 183 -6.08 2.27 12.84
N TYR A 184 -5.36 2.94 13.74
CA TYR A 184 -5.68 4.32 14.11
C TYR A 184 -5.27 5.26 12.98
N LEU A 185 -6.18 6.14 12.58
CA LEU A 185 -6.01 7.04 11.44
C LEU A 185 -6.06 8.48 11.93
N ASP A 186 -5.07 9.27 11.55
CA ASP A 186 -5.20 10.71 11.60
C ASP A 186 -6.14 11.18 10.49
N ARG A 187 -6.78 12.33 10.72
CA ARG A 187 -7.72 12.89 9.74
C ARG A 187 -6.96 13.19 8.43
N PRO A 188 -7.40 12.66 7.28
CA PRO A 188 -6.78 12.98 6.00
C PRO A 188 -6.97 14.46 5.67
N THR A 189 -5.95 15.08 5.10
CA THR A 189 -6.03 16.45 4.58
C THR A 189 -5.90 16.46 3.07
N LYS A 190 -6.50 17.47 2.43
CA LYS A 190 -6.52 17.56 0.97
C LYS A 190 -5.11 17.91 0.45
N PRO A 191 -4.51 17.11 -0.43
CA PRO A 191 -3.19 17.39 -0.97
C PRO A 191 -3.24 18.63 -1.87
N GLY A 192 -2.25 19.52 -1.72
CA GLY A 192 -2.06 20.64 -2.64
C GLY A 192 -1.80 20.15 -4.07
N LYS A 193 -2.23 20.94 -5.08
CA LYS A 193 -1.93 20.63 -6.48
C LYS A 193 -0.41 20.48 -6.66
N VAL A 194 0.04 19.35 -7.21
CA VAL A 194 1.42 19.23 -7.68
C VAL A 194 1.61 20.29 -8.76
N LYS A 195 2.42 21.31 -8.49
CA LYS A 195 2.79 22.31 -9.51
C LYS A 195 3.48 21.56 -10.64
N SER A 196 2.78 21.34 -11.73
CA SER A 196 3.34 20.84 -12.97
C SER A 196 4.39 21.84 -13.44
N PHE A 197 5.66 21.49 -13.29
CA PHE A 197 6.75 22.24 -13.91
C PHE A 197 6.88 21.77 -15.36
N LEU A 198 5.85 22.02 -16.16
CA LEU A 198 5.98 22.04 -17.62
C LEU A 198 6.69 23.35 -17.99
N LYS A 199 8.02 23.33 -18.00
CA LYS A 199 8.80 24.20 -18.86
C LYS A 199 9.46 23.31 -19.90
N TRP A 200 8.76 23.10 -21.01
CA TRP A 200 9.41 22.78 -22.27
C TRP A 200 10.00 24.10 -22.80
N PHE A 201 11.32 24.17 -22.81
CA PHE A 201 12.08 24.84 -23.87
C PHE A 201 12.70 23.73 -24.71
#